data_AF-A0A7S1BQM2-F1
#
_entry.id   AF-A0A7S1BQM2-F1
#
_cell.length_a   1.000
_cell.length_b   1.000
_cell.length_c   1.000
_cell.angle_alpha   90.00
_cell.angle_beta   90.00
_cell.angle_gamma   90.00
#
_symmetry.space_group_name_H-M   'P 1'
#
loop_
_entity.id
_entity.type
_entity.pdbx_description
1 polymer ?
#
loop_
_entity_poly.entity_id
_entity_poly.type
_entity_poly.pdbx_seq_one_letter_code
_entity_poly.pdbx_strand_id
1 'polypeptide(L)'
;MVSHSPIPDRMTQASNDLESKFGGGEEHVGLIDYEQATKKVSQFSVEWDGKNDPIGRGRDRTPAALKLIFGVGGIYAAFLYYGSLMEDVFNYQNKSTGEKFTMAWFLQTLEAAANVFVGIVGMRLTGWTRNLPKKMFAMTGLTQVTSKACTTLALANGLSFPVATLAKSGKMAPVMLGSLLLGGAKYGFRDYLQVVAIIGGTAIVSMDKSKSGTANSIAGVFFIIVSLICDGLTGGVQKRLKAEAAEMGKVPKSYDFMFWTNLFMCITAAVVATGLGQFPTGVAYCVQNPVILIKIIKFCICSAVGQSFIFYTIATFDPLVCTTVTTTRKIFSVLLSIFLKGHSISMRGWSGIFLATLGILSDMHKKTTHKKKPTSPLASSNL
;
A
#
# COMPACT_ATOMS: atom_id res chain seq x y z
N MET A 1 44.91 7.30 49.68
CA MET A 1 43.56 7.24 50.28
C MET A 1 42.75 8.41 49.75
N VAL A 2 41.87 8.18 48.77
CA VAL A 2 40.86 9.14 48.34
C VAL A 2 39.53 8.39 48.40
N SER A 3 38.64 8.86 49.26
CA SER A 3 37.31 8.33 49.52
C SER A 3 36.38 8.66 48.36
N HIS A 4 35.78 7.65 47.73
CA HIS A 4 34.70 7.81 46.77
C HIS A 4 33.36 7.69 47.50
N SER A 5 32.66 8.81 47.66
CA SER A 5 31.23 8.82 48.00
C SER A 5 30.40 8.35 46.79
N PRO A 6 29.33 7.54 46.96
CA PRO A 6 28.49 7.11 45.85
C PRO A 6 27.64 8.27 45.34
N ILE A 7 27.68 8.50 44.04
CA ILE A 7 26.75 9.39 43.33
C ILE A 7 25.40 8.67 43.28
N PRO A 8 24.29 9.26 43.76
CA PRO A 8 23.00 8.58 43.72
C PRO A 8 22.48 8.48 42.29
N ASP A 9 22.10 7.26 41.89
CA ASP A 9 21.52 6.94 40.60
C ASP A 9 20.18 7.66 40.40
N ARG A 10 20.20 8.74 39.62
CA ARG A 10 19.03 9.53 39.24
C ARG A 10 17.96 8.71 38.50
N MET A 11 18.30 7.54 37.95
CA MET A 11 17.32 6.62 37.33
C MET A 11 16.50 5.86 38.37
N THR A 12 17.11 5.47 39.50
CA THR A 12 16.43 4.74 40.57
C THR A 12 15.46 5.64 41.32
N GLN A 13 15.83 6.90 41.52
CA GLN A 13 14.96 7.90 42.17
C GLN A 13 13.80 8.32 41.25
N ALA A 14 14.03 8.44 39.93
CA ALA A 14 12.97 8.70 38.95
C ALA A 14 12.00 7.51 38.77
N SER A 15 12.48 6.26 38.92
CA SER A 15 11.63 5.06 38.89
C SER A 15 10.73 4.97 40.13
N ASN A 16 11.27 5.28 41.32
CA ASN A 16 10.52 5.24 42.57
C ASN A 16 9.47 6.36 42.67
N ASP A 17 9.74 7.54 42.11
CA ASP A 17 8.78 8.66 42.05
C ASP A 17 7.63 8.39 41.05
N LEU A 18 7.84 7.53 40.05
CA LEU A 18 6.81 7.07 39.11
C LEU A 18 5.93 5.97 39.74
N GLU A 19 6.52 5.01 40.45
CA GLU A 19 5.74 3.99 41.16
C GLU A 19 4.89 4.57 42.30
N SER A 20 5.37 5.60 43.00
CA SER A 20 4.59 6.22 44.09
C SER A 20 3.43 7.11 43.60
N LYS A 21 3.45 7.57 42.34
CA LYS A 21 2.40 8.42 41.75
C LYS A 21 1.31 7.66 40.98
N PHE A 22 1.56 6.41 40.59
CA PHE A 22 0.66 5.62 39.73
C PHE A 22 0.21 4.29 40.35
N GLY A 23 0.40 4.11 41.66
CA GLY A 23 -0.16 2.98 42.40
C GLY A 23 -1.68 3.04 42.52
N GLY A 24 -2.40 2.56 41.51
CA GLY A 24 -3.82 2.22 41.59
C GLY A 24 -4.62 2.46 40.31
N GLY A 25 -4.96 1.37 39.60
CA GLY A 25 -6.05 1.34 38.62
C GLY A 25 -5.62 1.03 37.17
N GLU A 26 -5.65 -0.25 36.79
CA GLU A 26 -5.17 -0.80 35.51
C GLU A 26 -6.03 -0.51 34.25
N GLU A 27 -7.10 0.30 34.28
CA GLU A 27 -7.97 0.47 33.10
C GLU A 27 -7.98 1.86 32.42
N HIS A 28 -7.30 2.87 32.96
CA HIS A 28 -7.32 4.23 32.39
C HIS A 28 -6.01 4.72 31.73
N VAL A 29 -4.95 3.90 31.73
CA VAL A 29 -3.60 4.29 31.24
C VAL A 29 -3.46 4.21 29.70
N GLY A 30 -4.21 3.34 29.02
CA GLY A 30 -4.02 3.08 27.58
C GLY A 30 -4.43 4.20 26.61
N LEU A 31 -5.30 5.13 27.02
CA LEU A 31 -5.79 6.21 26.14
C LEU A 31 -4.88 7.45 26.13
N ILE A 32 -4.24 7.75 27.26
CA ILE A 32 -3.36 8.92 27.41
C ILE A 32 -2.01 8.67 26.71
N ASP A 33 -1.49 7.42 26.79
CA ASP A 33 -0.30 7.00 26.07
C ASP A 33 -0.51 6.98 24.55
N TYR A 34 -1.69 6.56 24.06
CA TYR A 34 -1.99 6.57 22.63
C TYR A 34 -2.05 7.99 22.06
N GLU A 35 -2.62 8.96 22.78
CA GLU A 35 -2.67 10.35 22.32
C GLU A 35 -1.28 11.03 22.34
N GLN A 36 -0.45 10.75 23.35
CA GLN A 36 0.93 11.21 23.40
C GLN A 36 1.83 10.54 22.36
N ALA A 37 1.68 9.23 22.12
CA ALA A 37 2.34 8.52 21.03
C ALA A 37 1.91 9.07 19.66
N THR A 38 0.63 9.43 19.49
CA THR A 38 0.14 10.05 18.25
C THR A 38 0.68 11.47 18.07
N LYS A 39 0.87 12.25 19.14
CA LYS A 39 1.51 13.57 19.13
C LYS A 39 3.02 13.48 18.86
N LYS A 40 3.72 12.49 19.42
CA LYS A 40 5.12 12.20 19.08
C LYS A 40 5.26 11.72 17.64
N VAL A 41 4.36 10.87 17.14
CA VAL A 41 4.34 10.42 15.74
C VAL A 41 3.98 11.55 14.78
N SER A 42 3.14 12.53 15.17
CA SER A 42 2.86 13.71 14.36
C SER A 42 4.03 14.69 14.37
N GLN A 43 4.68 14.93 15.51
CA GLN A 43 5.96 15.67 15.59
C GLN A 43 7.06 14.99 14.77
N PHE A 44 7.23 13.67 14.88
CA PHE A 44 8.21 12.91 14.09
C PHE A 44 7.86 12.79 12.60
N SER A 45 6.56 12.81 12.24
CA SER A 45 6.14 12.89 10.83
C SER A 45 6.38 14.28 10.24
N VAL A 46 6.37 15.33 11.08
CA VAL A 46 6.80 16.69 10.71
C VAL A 46 8.33 16.79 10.65
N GLU A 47 9.04 16.00 11.45
CA GLU A 47 10.52 15.92 11.46
C GLU A 47 11.11 15.02 10.37
N TRP A 48 10.26 14.37 9.57
CA TRP A 48 10.62 13.88 8.22
C TRP A 48 10.74 15.07 7.23
N ASP A 49 11.34 16.17 7.68
CA ASP A 49 11.95 17.17 6.81
C ASP A 49 13.22 16.50 6.29
N GLY A 50 13.39 16.41 4.97
CA GLY A 50 14.51 15.74 4.29
C GLY A 50 15.89 16.37 4.54
N LYS A 51 16.10 16.98 5.71
CA LYS A 51 17.34 17.62 6.17
C LYS A 51 18.32 16.66 6.82
N ASN A 52 17.86 15.54 7.40
CA ASN A 52 18.75 14.56 8.01
C ASN A 52 18.88 13.35 7.07
N ASP A 53 19.53 13.56 5.93
CA ASP A 53 19.98 12.49 5.04
C ASP A 53 21.28 11.87 5.62
N PRO A 54 21.28 10.63 6.13
CA PRO A 54 22.49 9.96 6.61
C PRO A 54 23.37 9.48 5.45
N ILE A 55 22.92 9.62 4.20
CA ILE A 55 23.73 9.39 3.02
C ILE A 55 24.38 10.73 2.70
N GLY A 56 25.66 10.89 3.01
CA GLY A 56 26.47 12.05 2.62
C GLY A 56 26.59 12.17 1.09
N ARG A 57 25.49 12.45 0.39
CA ARG A 57 25.51 12.80 -1.02
C ARG A 57 25.97 14.24 -1.11
N GLY A 58 27.23 14.41 -1.50
CA GLY A 58 27.75 15.71 -1.90
C GLY A 58 26.77 16.41 -2.83
N ARG A 59 26.53 17.70 -2.56
CA ARG A 59 25.68 18.67 -3.27
C ARG A 59 25.29 18.23 -4.69
N ASP A 60 24.24 17.41 -4.76
CA ASP A 60 23.81 16.74 -5.98
C ASP A 60 23.08 17.76 -6.88
N ARG A 61 23.79 18.33 -7.87
CA ARG A 61 23.37 19.52 -8.67
C ARG A 61 22.19 19.31 -9.62
N THR A 62 21.61 18.12 -9.66
CA THR A 62 20.50 17.80 -10.55
C THR A 62 19.21 18.52 -10.11
N PRO A 63 18.51 19.26 -11.01
CA PRO A 63 17.31 20.00 -10.65
C PRO A 63 16.23 19.07 -10.06
N ALA A 64 15.56 19.52 -9.01
CA ALA A 64 14.48 18.76 -8.36
C ALA A 64 13.37 18.34 -9.35
N ALA A 65 13.07 19.19 -10.34
CA ALA A 65 12.13 18.89 -11.40
C ALA A 65 12.56 17.67 -12.25
N LEU A 66 13.85 17.54 -12.56
CA LEU A 66 14.36 16.41 -13.35
C LEU A 66 14.31 15.11 -12.54
N LYS A 67 14.65 15.17 -11.24
CA LYS A 67 14.50 14.02 -10.33
C LYS A 67 13.03 13.58 -10.24
N LEU A 68 12.09 14.53 -10.27
CA LEU A 68 10.66 14.25 -10.21
C LEU A 68 10.18 13.61 -11.51
N ILE A 69 10.55 14.18 -12.66
CA ILE A 69 10.21 13.62 -13.99
C ILE A 69 10.75 12.20 -14.12
N PHE A 70 11.97 11.94 -13.66
CA PHE A 70 12.56 10.60 -13.67
C PHE A 70 11.75 9.62 -12.79
N GLY A 71 11.41 10.01 -11.55
CA GLY A 71 10.60 9.17 -10.67
C GLY A 71 9.19 8.91 -11.21
N VAL A 72 8.52 9.94 -11.70
CA VAL A 72 7.18 9.86 -12.31
C VAL A 72 7.21 9.01 -13.58
N GLY A 73 8.15 9.28 -14.48
CA GLY A 73 8.32 8.55 -15.73
C GLY A 73 8.57 7.06 -15.49
N GLY A 74 9.42 6.73 -14.51
CA GLY A 74 9.67 5.34 -14.11
C GLY A 74 8.43 4.65 -13.52
N ILE A 75 7.70 5.32 -12.62
CA ILE A 75 6.43 4.79 -12.07
C ILE A 75 5.40 4.56 -13.18
N TYR A 76 5.26 5.51 -14.10
CA TYR A 76 4.31 5.42 -15.21
C TYR A 76 4.69 4.29 -16.17
N ALA A 77 5.90 4.29 -16.70
CA ALA A 77 6.36 3.28 -17.65
C ALA A 77 6.23 1.86 -17.07
N ALA A 78 6.71 1.64 -15.84
CA ALA A 78 6.63 0.34 -15.19
C ALA A 78 5.18 -0.06 -14.90
N PHE A 79 4.41 0.75 -14.19
CA PHE A 79 3.12 0.27 -13.71
C PHE A 79 1.98 0.36 -14.76
N LEU A 80 2.12 1.16 -15.83
CA LEU A 80 1.22 1.07 -16.99
C LEU A 80 1.45 -0.24 -17.76
N TYR A 81 2.72 -0.60 -17.99
CA TYR A 81 3.05 -1.87 -18.64
C TYR A 81 2.66 -3.07 -17.76
N TYR A 82 2.90 -2.98 -16.45
CA TYR A 82 2.44 -3.97 -15.47
C TYR A 82 0.93 -4.21 -15.56
N GLY A 83 0.12 -3.16 -15.69
CA GLY A 83 -1.34 -3.28 -15.83
C GLY A 83 -1.74 -4.04 -17.10
N SER A 84 -1.11 -3.73 -18.23
CA SER A 84 -1.31 -4.47 -19.48
C SER A 84 -0.90 -5.93 -19.38
N LEU A 85 0.26 -6.21 -18.77
CA LEU A 85 0.76 -7.57 -18.54
C LEU A 85 -0.15 -8.37 -17.61
N MET A 86 -0.70 -7.74 -16.56
CA MET A 86 -1.66 -8.38 -15.67
C MET A 86 -2.88 -8.88 -16.47
N GLU A 87 -3.44 -8.01 -17.32
CA GLU A 87 -4.56 -8.37 -18.18
C GLU A 87 -4.18 -9.46 -19.20
N ASP A 88 -2.97 -9.42 -19.76
CA ASP A 88 -2.45 -10.43 -20.68
C ASP A 88 -2.17 -11.80 -20.05
N VAL A 89 -1.87 -11.83 -18.75
CA VAL A 89 -1.65 -13.08 -18.01
C VAL A 89 -2.99 -13.76 -17.72
N PHE A 90 -3.98 -13.01 -17.24
CA PHE A 90 -5.29 -13.57 -16.87
C PHE A 90 -6.24 -13.80 -18.06
N ASN A 91 -6.01 -13.13 -19.19
CA ASN A 91 -6.70 -13.42 -20.45
C ASN A 91 -5.98 -14.47 -21.31
N TYR A 92 -4.77 -14.90 -20.93
CA TYR A 92 -4.09 -15.97 -21.64
C TYR A 92 -4.86 -17.28 -21.48
N GLN A 93 -5.15 -17.92 -22.61
CA GLN A 93 -5.72 -19.25 -22.70
C GLN A 93 -4.67 -20.16 -23.33
N ASN A 94 -4.50 -21.35 -22.74
CA ASN A 94 -3.68 -22.38 -23.35
C ASN A 94 -4.27 -22.74 -24.71
N LYS A 95 -3.47 -22.67 -25.78
CA LYS A 95 -3.92 -22.96 -27.15
C LYS A 95 -4.38 -24.40 -27.35
N SER A 96 -3.93 -25.33 -26.50
CA SER A 96 -4.24 -26.75 -26.59
C SER A 96 -5.41 -27.19 -25.70
N THR A 97 -5.56 -26.60 -24.50
CA THR A 97 -6.61 -27.00 -23.55
C THR A 97 -7.71 -25.95 -23.37
N GLY A 98 -7.52 -24.73 -23.85
CA GLY A 98 -8.43 -23.60 -23.63
C GLY A 98 -8.40 -23.05 -22.19
N GLU A 99 -7.62 -23.66 -21.29
CA GLU A 99 -7.61 -23.29 -19.87
C GLU A 99 -6.92 -21.95 -19.63
N LYS A 100 -7.57 -21.11 -18.83
CA LYS A 100 -7.05 -19.81 -18.38
C LYS A 100 -6.08 -19.98 -17.21
N PHE A 101 -5.11 -19.08 -17.13
CA PHE A 101 -4.28 -18.95 -15.95
C PHE A 101 -5.09 -18.34 -14.78
N THR A 102 -5.38 -19.13 -13.75
CA THR A 102 -6.17 -18.71 -12.56
C THR A 102 -5.39 -18.77 -11.25
N MET A 103 -4.12 -19.14 -11.29
CA MET A 103 -3.27 -19.40 -10.12
C MET A 103 -2.72 -18.10 -9.52
N ALA A 104 -3.61 -17.32 -8.91
CA ALA A 104 -3.31 -16.01 -8.34
C ALA A 104 -2.20 -16.05 -7.28
N TRP A 105 -2.22 -17.02 -6.35
CA TRP A 105 -1.25 -17.08 -5.25
C TRP A 105 0.15 -17.47 -5.72
N PHE A 106 0.23 -18.33 -6.74
CA PHE A 106 1.50 -18.63 -7.41
C PHE A 106 2.10 -17.36 -8.04
N LEU A 107 1.29 -16.60 -8.78
CA LEU A 107 1.74 -15.34 -9.38
C LEU A 107 2.20 -14.33 -8.31
N GLN A 108 1.46 -14.19 -7.21
CA GLN A 108 1.82 -13.31 -6.10
C GLN A 108 3.12 -13.73 -5.40
N THR A 109 3.41 -15.04 -5.35
CA THR A 109 4.66 -15.55 -4.80
C THR A 109 5.86 -15.08 -5.64
N LEU A 110 5.78 -15.23 -6.97
CA LEU A 110 6.85 -14.82 -7.88
C LEU A 110 7.06 -13.29 -7.86
N GLU A 111 5.95 -12.53 -7.85
CA GLU A 111 6.00 -11.07 -7.78
C GLU A 111 6.65 -10.59 -6.46
N ALA A 112 6.24 -11.18 -5.34
CA ALA A 112 6.80 -10.85 -4.03
C ALA A 112 8.28 -11.23 -3.95
N ALA A 113 8.69 -12.39 -4.47
CA ALA A 113 10.09 -12.81 -4.52
C ALA A 113 10.97 -11.82 -5.30
N ALA A 114 10.50 -11.35 -6.46
CA ALA A 114 11.20 -10.31 -7.23
C ALA A 114 11.34 -8.99 -6.45
N ASN A 115 10.30 -8.59 -5.73
CA ASN A 115 10.33 -7.39 -4.90
C ASN A 115 11.22 -7.55 -3.64
N VAL A 116 11.32 -8.76 -3.08
CA VAL A 116 12.29 -9.08 -2.01
C VAL A 116 13.71 -8.86 -2.50
N PHE A 117 14.04 -9.30 -3.71
CA PHE A 117 15.37 -9.09 -4.29
C PHE A 117 15.72 -7.60 -4.39
N VAL A 118 14.80 -6.78 -4.89
CA VAL A 118 14.97 -5.31 -4.89
C VAL A 118 15.10 -4.77 -3.46
N GLY A 119 14.32 -5.29 -2.51
CA GLY A 119 14.44 -5.00 -1.08
C GLY A 119 15.84 -5.22 -0.54
N ILE A 120 16.44 -6.37 -0.83
CA ILE A 120 17.80 -6.72 -0.41
C ILE A 120 18.82 -5.76 -1.01
N VAL A 121 18.74 -5.50 -2.32
CA VAL A 121 19.64 -4.56 -3.01
C VAL A 121 19.53 -3.17 -2.39
N GLY A 122 18.30 -2.69 -2.18
CA GLY A 122 18.04 -1.39 -1.56
C GLY A 122 18.59 -1.27 -0.14
N MET A 123 18.36 -2.28 0.71
CA MET A 123 18.90 -2.30 2.07
C MET A 123 20.43 -2.35 2.10
N ARG A 124 21.06 -3.08 1.17
CA ARG A 124 22.53 -3.07 1.04
C ARG A 124 23.07 -1.69 0.69
N LEU A 125 22.35 -0.92 -0.13
CA LEU A 125 22.77 0.43 -0.54
C LEU A 125 22.50 1.49 0.53
N THR A 126 21.43 1.38 1.32
CA THR A 126 21.04 2.41 2.30
C THR A 126 21.36 2.08 3.75
N GLY A 127 21.88 0.88 4.01
CA GLY A 127 22.13 0.36 5.36
C GLY A 127 20.86 -0.11 6.07
N TRP A 128 21.02 -1.09 6.95
CA TRP A 128 19.92 -1.85 7.56
C TRP A 128 19.53 -1.27 8.92
N THR A 129 18.24 -1.25 9.23
CA THR A 129 17.77 -0.93 10.59
C THR A 129 17.60 -2.22 11.40
N ARG A 130 18.33 -2.35 12.51
CA ARG A 130 18.28 -3.55 13.37
C ARG A 130 17.06 -3.55 14.29
N ASN A 131 16.57 -4.75 14.62
CA ASN A 131 15.53 -4.98 15.62
C ASN A 131 14.22 -4.22 15.37
N LEU A 132 13.69 -4.32 14.14
CA LEU A 132 12.36 -3.82 13.80
C LEU A 132 11.25 -4.77 14.29
N PRO A 133 10.00 -4.28 14.48
CA PRO A 133 8.90 -5.08 15.01
C PRO A 133 8.39 -6.09 13.96
N LYS A 134 9.06 -7.25 13.90
CA LYS A 134 8.82 -8.29 12.86
C LYS A 134 7.38 -8.80 12.84
N LYS A 135 6.70 -8.86 13.99
CA LYS A 135 5.30 -9.30 14.08
C LYS A 135 4.36 -8.37 13.30
N MET A 136 4.52 -7.06 13.45
CA MET A 136 3.71 -6.08 12.70
C MET A 136 4.04 -6.10 11.20
N PHE A 137 5.30 -6.35 10.84
CA PHE A 137 5.69 -6.57 9.45
C PHE A 137 5.04 -7.83 8.85
N ALA A 138 4.97 -8.91 9.63
CA ALA A 138 4.30 -10.14 9.22
C ALA A 138 2.80 -9.92 8.98
N MET A 139 2.12 -9.24 9.91
CA MET A 139 0.71 -8.87 9.74
C MET A 139 0.49 -7.98 8.51
N THR A 140 1.36 -6.98 8.30
CA THR A 140 1.30 -6.11 7.12
C THR A 140 1.48 -6.92 5.83
N GLY A 141 2.45 -7.82 5.79
CA GLY A 141 2.69 -8.69 4.63
C GLY A 141 1.49 -9.59 4.35
N LEU A 142 0.95 -10.25 5.37
CA LEU A 142 -0.23 -11.10 5.26
C LEU A 142 -1.43 -10.35 4.67
N THR A 143 -1.80 -9.20 5.25
CA THR A 143 -2.99 -8.45 4.79
C THR A 143 -2.76 -7.88 3.39
N GLN A 144 -1.55 -7.41 3.09
CA GLN A 144 -1.24 -6.81 1.80
C GLN A 144 -1.22 -7.82 0.66
N VAL A 145 -0.60 -9.00 0.85
CA VAL A 145 -0.60 -10.03 -0.19
C VAL A 145 -1.97 -10.65 -0.39
N THR A 146 -2.76 -10.79 0.68
CA THR A 146 -4.15 -11.23 0.58
C THR A 146 -4.96 -10.25 -0.24
N SER A 147 -4.78 -8.94 -0.02
CA SER A 147 -5.42 -7.92 -0.84
C SER A 147 -5.06 -8.03 -2.33
N LYS A 148 -3.78 -8.22 -2.65
CA LYS A 148 -3.33 -8.42 -4.03
C LYS A 148 -3.87 -9.71 -4.64
N ALA A 149 -3.84 -10.82 -3.91
CA ALA A 149 -4.37 -12.10 -4.36
C ALA A 149 -5.87 -12.02 -4.63
N CYS A 150 -6.66 -11.42 -3.72
CA CYS A 150 -8.09 -11.20 -3.93
C CYS A 150 -8.36 -10.26 -5.12
N THR A 151 -7.59 -9.19 -5.31
CA THR A 151 -7.74 -8.33 -6.51
C THR A 151 -7.50 -9.13 -7.80
N THR A 152 -6.51 -10.03 -7.76
CA THR A 152 -6.17 -10.90 -8.87
C THR A 152 -7.26 -11.95 -9.13
N LEU A 153 -7.81 -12.55 -8.07
CA LEU A 153 -8.95 -13.48 -8.14
C LEU A 153 -10.20 -12.79 -8.65
N ALA A 154 -10.42 -11.51 -8.34
CA ALA A 154 -11.52 -10.75 -8.89
C ALA A 154 -11.44 -10.65 -10.43
N LEU A 155 -10.23 -10.41 -10.96
CA LEU A 155 -9.99 -10.41 -12.40
C LEU A 155 -10.25 -11.79 -13.02
N ALA A 156 -9.75 -12.85 -12.37
CA ALA A 156 -9.98 -14.23 -12.81
C ALA A 156 -11.48 -14.61 -12.81
N ASN A 157 -12.27 -14.02 -11.90
CA ASN A 157 -13.71 -14.23 -11.78
C ASN A 157 -14.53 -13.17 -12.52
N GLY A 158 -14.02 -12.60 -13.61
CA GLY A 158 -14.87 -11.84 -14.56
C GLY A 158 -14.99 -10.35 -14.30
N LEU A 159 -14.32 -9.78 -13.29
CA LEU A 159 -14.12 -8.33 -13.28
C LEU A 159 -13.06 -7.94 -14.30
N SER A 160 -13.35 -6.92 -15.11
CA SER A 160 -12.34 -6.40 -16.01
C SER A 160 -11.30 -5.55 -15.28
N PHE A 161 -10.09 -5.43 -15.85
CA PHE A 161 -9.01 -4.62 -15.28
C PHE A 161 -9.42 -3.17 -14.97
N PRO A 162 -10.18 -2.46 -15.83
CA PRO A 162 -10.74 -1.15 -15.50
C PRO A 162 -11.59 -1.14 -14.23
N VAL A 163 -12.54 -2.08 -14.11
CA VAL A 163 -13.46 -2.18 -12.97
C VAL A 163 -12.69 -2.46 -11.68
N ALA A 164 -11.79 -3.45 -11.70
CA ALA A 164 -10.98 -3.80 -10.53
C ALA A 164 -10.08 -2.63 -10.10
N THR A 165 -9.49 -1.89 -11.04
CA THR A 165 -8.61 -0.75 -10.75
C THR A 165 -9.37 0.43 -10.15
N LEU A 166 -10.57 0.73 -10.67
CA LEU A 166 -11.45 1.76 -10.12
C LEU A 166 -11.96 1.35 -8.73
N ALA A 167 -12.44 0.12 -8.58
CA ALA A 167 -12.90 -0.42 -7.30
C ALA A 167 -11.81 -0.34 -6.23
N LYS A 168 -10.56 -0.69 -6.59
CA LYS A 168 -9.41 -0.62 -5.68
C LYS A 168 -9.12 0.80 -5.18
N SER A 169 -9.48 1.81 -5.96
CA SER A 169 -9.36 3.21 -5.56
C SER A 169 -10.42 3.60 -4.52
N GLY A 170 -11.49 2.81 -4.40
CA GLY A 170 -12.52 2.89 -3.37
C GLY A 170 -12.12 2.38 -1.99
N LYS A 171 -10.84 2.03 -1.75
CA LYS A 171 -10.32 1.61 -0.43
C LYS A 171 -10.59 2.59 0.70
N MET A 172 -10.92 3.84 0.37
CA MET A 172 -11.38 4.82 1.36
C MET A 172 -12.69 4.42 2.02
N ALA A 173 -13.60 3.73 1.33
CA ALA A 173 -14.90 3.39 1.90
C ALA A 173 -14.76 2.48 3.13
N PRO A 174 -14.02 1.35 3.06
CA PRO A 174 -13.83 0.52 4.26
C PRO A 174 -12.96 1.19 5.32
N VAL A 175 -12.00 2.03 4.92
CA VAL A 175 -11.19 2.80 5.87
C VAL A 175 -12.07 3.78 6.65
N MET A 176 -12.95 4.53 5.98
CA MET A 176 -13.88 5.47 6.61
C MET A 176 -14.86 4.75 7.54
N LEU A 177 -15.44 3.64 7.09
CA LEU A 177 -16.32 2.81 7.92
C LEU A 177 -15.59 2.30 9.17
N GLY A 178 -14.39 1.74 9.00
CA GLY A 178 -13.60 1.23 10.13
C GLY A 178 -13.25 2.32 11.14
N SER A 179 -12.86 3.51 10.69
CA SER A 179 -12.57 4.64 11.58
C SER A 179 -13.80 5.25 12.26
N LEU A 180 -14.97 5.17 11.64
CA LEU A 180 -16.23 5.63 12.24
C LEU A 180 -16.68 4.64 13.33
N LEU A 181 -16.60 3.34 13.04
CA LEU A 181 -17.01 2.26 13.95
C LEU A 181 -16.05 2.09 15.14
N LEU A 182 -14.74 2.19 14.92
CA LEU A 182 -13.74 1.87 15.95
C LEU A 182 -13.07 3.10 16.57
N GLY A 183 -13.14 4.28 15.93
CA GLY A 183 -12.34 5.44 16.31
C GLY A 183 -13.11 6.75 16.46
N GLY A 184 -14.44 6.73 16.31
CA GLY A 184 -15.29 7.93 16.46
C GLY A 184 -14.97 9.08 15.49
N ALA A 185 -14.27 8.80 14.39
CA ALA A 185 -13.83 9.83 13.46
C ALA A 185 -15.03 10.48 12.74
N LYS A 186 -15.08 11.81 12.70
CA LYS A 186 -16.11 12.56 11.98
C LYS A 186 -15.64 12.88 10.55
N TYR A 187 -16.46 12.50 9.58
CA TYR A 187 -16.23 12.76 8.16
C TYR A 187 -17.16 13.85 7.63
N GLY A 188 -16.65 14.70 6.75
CA GLY A 188 -17.45 15.76 6.13
C GLY A 188 -18.30 15.23 4.98
N PHE A 189 -19.31 16.00 4.55
CA PHE A 189 -20.16 15.64 3.41
C PHE A 189 -19.37 15.29 2.13
N ARG A 190 -18.27 16.02 1.87
CA ARG A 190 -17.39 15.79 0.73
C ARG A 190 -16.74 14.40 0.74
N ASP A 191 -16.48 13.82 1.92
CA ASP A 191 -15.86 12.50 2.05
C ASP A 191 -16.81 11.38 1.62
N TYR A 192 -18.07 11.49 2.04
CA TYR A 192 -19.13 10.59 1.60
C TYR A 192 -19.39 10.71 0.11
N LEU A 193 -19.45 11.94 -0.43
CA LEU A 193 -19.67 12.16 -1.86
C LEU A 193 -18.54 11.55 -2.72
N GLN A 194 -17.28 11.65 -2.28
CA GLN A 194 -16.14 11.02 -2.94
C GLN A 194 -16.28 9.50 -2.98
N VAL A 195 -16.61 8.88 -1.84
CA VAL A 195 -16.80 7.43 -1.76
C VAL A 195 -17.94 6.97 -2.64
N VAL A 196 -19.09 7.66 -2.59
CA VAL A 196 -20.25 7.35 -3.42
C VAL A 196 -19.92 7.50 -4.91
N ALA A 197 -19.17 8.54 -5.31
CA ALA A 197 -18.74 8.71 -6.69
C ALA A 197 -17.84 7.58 -7.17
N ILE A 198 -16.90 7.11 -6.35
CA ILE A 198 -16.00 6.00 -6.71
C ILE A 198 -16.78 4.68 -6.82
N ILE A 199 -17.60 4.35 -5.81
CA ILE A 199 -18.38 3.11 -5.80
C ILE A 199 -19.42 3.11 -6.93
N GLY A 200 -20.21 4.18 -7.04
CA GLY A 200 -21.24 4.33 -8.06
C GLY A 200 -20.68 4.34 -9.47
N GLY A 201 -19.61 5.11 -9.71
CA GLY A 201 -18.92 5.11 -11.00
C GLY A 201 -18.37 3.75 -11.38
N THR A 202 -17.74 3.04 -10.44
CA THR A 202 -17.25 1.66 -10.65
C THR A 202 -18.39 0.69 -10.97
N ALA A 203 -19.52 0.78 -10.26
CA ALA A 203 -20.69 -0.05 -10.49
C ALA A 203 -21.27 0.15 -11.90
N ILE A 204 -21.39 1.40 -12.35
CA ILE A 204 -21.84 1.73 -13.71
C ILE A 204 -20.91 1.09 -14.76
N VAL A 205 -19.59 1.19 -14.59
CA VAL A 205 -18.61 0.56 -15.50
C VAL A 205 -18.72 -0.98 -15.48
N SER A 206 -18.99 -1.57 -14.31
CA SER A 206 -19.16 -3.01 -14.18
C SER A 206 -20.42 -3.51 -14.88
N MET A 207 -21.53 -2.78 -14.78
CA MET A 207 -22.81 -3.10 -15.42
C MET A 207 -22.76 -2.94 -16.94
N ASP A 208 -21.92 -2.03 -17.45
CA ASP A 208 -21.74 -1.84 -18.89
C ASP A 208 -21.18 -3.08 -19.59
N LYS A 209 -20.41 -3.90 -18.88
CA LYS A 209 -19.79 -5.13 -19.41
C LYS A 209 -20.55 -6.42 -19.15
N SER A 210 -21.64 -6.40 -18.36
CA SER A 210 -22.29 -7.63 -17.88
C SER A 210 -23.20 -8.33 -18.90
N LYS A 211 -22.78 -8.46 -20.17
CA LYS A 211 -23.44 -9.33 -21.17
C LYS A 211 -23.00 -10.80 -21.09
N SER A 212 -22.05 -11.17 -20.23
CA SER A 212 -21.62 -12.56 -20.00
C SER A 212 -21.72 -12.95 -18.52
N GLY A 213 -22.68 -13.80 -18.16
CA GLY A 213 -22.72 -14.61 -16.93
C GLY A 213 -22.75 -13.87 -15.58
N THR A 214 -23.94 -13.68 -15.01
CA THR A 214 -24.20 -13.04 -13.71
C THR A 214 -23.42 -13.65 -12.54
N ALA A 215 -23.16 -14.95 -12.54
CA ALA A 215 -22.54 -15.67 -11.41
C ALA A 215 -21.05 -15.32 -11.20
N ASN A 216 -20.26 -15.21 -12.27
CA ASN A 216 -18.82 -14.91 -12.15
C ASN A 216 -18.61 -13.49 -11.58
N SER A 217 -19.42 -12.53 -12.04
CA SER A 217 -19.35 -11.13 -11.58
C SER A 217 -19.52 -10.98 -10.06
N ILE A 218 -20.42 -11.75 -9.42
CA ILE A 218 -20.65 -11.68 -7.97
C ILE A 218 -19.41 -12.15 -7.19
N ALA A 219 -18.81 -13.27 -7.60
CA ALA A 219 -17.59 -13.77 -6.97
C ALA A 219 -16.45 -12.75 -7.08
N GLY A 220 -16.29 -12.11 -8.24
CA GLY A 220 -15.27 -11.08 -8.40
C GLY A 220 -15.54 -9.80 -7.59
N VAL A 221 -16.80 -9.37 -7.44
CA VAL A 221 -17.17 -8.28 -6.53
C VAL A 221 -16.84 -8.63 -5.08
N PHE A 222 -17.15 -9.84 -4.64
CA PHE A 222 -16.82 -10.33 -3.30
C PHE A 222 -15.30 -10.25 -3.04
N PHE A 223 -14.47 -10.75 -3.96
CA PHE A 223 -13.03 -10.68 -3.83
C PHE A 223 -12.50 -9.24 -3.77
N ILE A 224 -13.10 -8.30 -4.52
CA ILE A 224 -12.75 -6.88 -4.42
C ILE A 224 -13.08 -6.30 -3.04
N ILE A 225 -14.24 -6.62 -2.47
CA ILE A 225 -14.62 -6.14 -1.13
C ILE A 225 -13.62 -6.64 -0.08
N VAL A 226 -13.30 -7.95 -0.10
CA VAL A 226 -12.28 -8.53 0.78
C VAL A 226 -10.93 -7.84 0.58
N SER A 227 -10.53 -7.61 -0.68
CA SER A 227 -9.30 -6.87 -1.01
C SER A 227 -9.26 -5.47 -0.40
N LEU A 228 -10.37 -4.73 -0.43
CA LEU A 228 -10.45 -3.38 0.14
C LEU A 228 -10.40 -3.38 1.67
N ILE A 229 -11.03 -4.37 2.32
CA ILE A 229 -10.96 -4.56 3.77
C ILE A 229 -9.51 -4.85 4.18
N CYS A 230 -8.85 -5.80 3.50
CA CYS A 230 -7.44 -6.12 3.74
C CYS A 230 -6.51 -4.90 3.52
N ASP A 231 -6.79 -4.04 2.54
CA ASP A 231 -6.07 -2.78 2.34
C ASP A 231 -6.24 -1.82 3.52
N GLY A 232 -7.46 -1.71 4.05
CA GLY A 232 -7.77 -0.89 5.22
C GLY A 232 -7.04 -1.39 6.47
N LEU A 233 -7.08 -2.71 6.72
CA LEU A 233 -6.33 -3.36 7.78
C LEU A 233 -4.83 -3.15 7.63
N THR A 234 -4.29 -3.29 6.41
CA THR A 234 -2.89 -3.02 6.10
C THR A 234 -2.52 -1.60 6.52
N GLY A 235 -3.31 -0.59 6.14
CA GLY A 235 -3.07 0.79 6.54
C GLY A 235 -3.06 0.98 8.06
N GLY A 236 -3.99 0.35 8.78
CA GLY A 236 -4.05 0.38 10.24
C GLY A 236 -2.85 -0.29 10.91
N VAL A 237 -2.48 -1.49 10.48
CA VAL A 237 -1.30 -2.22 10.99
C VAL A 237 -0.01 -1.46 10.70
N GLN A 238 0.13 -0.88 9.50
CA GLN A 238 1.30 -0.07 9.15
C GLN A 238 1.42 1.20 10.00
N LYS A 239 0.29 1.80 10.40
CA LYS A 239 0.30 2.94 11.34
C LYS A 239 0.79 2.49 12.72
N ARG A 240 0.28 1.36 13.24
CA ARG A 240 0.72 0.79 14.52
C ARG A 240 2.20 0.39 14.50
N LEU A 241 2.65 -0.23 13.41
CA LEU A 241 4.06 -0.58 13.19
C LEU A 241 4.98 0.64 13.32
N LYS A 242 4.62 1.76 12.70
CA LYS A 242 5.39 3.00 12.79
C LYS A 242 5.39 3.59 14.20
N ALA A 243 4.27 3.52 14.91
CA ALA A 243 4.18 3.96 16.31
C ALA A 243 5.07 3.11 17.22
N GLU A 244 4.97 1.78 17.14
CA GLU A 244 5.79 0.84 17.91
C GLU A 244 7.29 1.00 17.58
N ALA A 245 7.63 1.22 16.30
CA ALA A 245 9.01 1.52 15.92
C ALA A 245 9.51 2.83 16.54
N ALA A 246 8.68 3.88 16.57
CA ALA A 246 9.01 5.15 17.18
C ALA A 246 9.19 5.04 18.71
N GLU A 247 8.36 4.24 19.39
CA GLU A 247 8.51 3.93 20.83
C GLU A 247 9.84 3.24 21.12
N MET A 248 10.32 2.39 20.21
CA MET A 248 11.66 1.79 20.28
C MET A 248 12.80 2.75 19.89
N GLY A 249 12.53 4.03 19.64
CA GLY A 249 13.51 5.01 19.18
C GLY A 249 14.03 4.75 17.77
N LYS A 250 13.27 4.05 16.92
CA LYS A 250 13.69 3.63 15.57
C LYS A 250 12.79 4.23 14.50
N VAL A 251 13.41 4.63 13.40
CA VAL A 251 12.70 5.05 12.19
C VAL A 251 12.92 3.98 11.13
N PRO A 252 11.90 3.16 10.79
CA PRO A 252 12.02 2.18 9.72
C PRO A 252 12.31 2.91 8.41
N LYS A 253 13.46 2.62 7.77
CA LYS A 253 13.76 3.19 6.45
C LYS A 253 12.82 2.60 5.40
N SER A 254 12.62 3.31 4.30
CA SER A 254 11.71 2.87 3.25
C SER A 254 12.12 1.52 2.65
N TYR A 255 13.42 1.24 2.53
CA TYR A 255 13.93 -0.06 2.05
C TYR A 255 13.79 -1.19 3.07
N ASP A 256 13.93 -0.91 4.37
CA ASP A 256 13.61 -1.91 5.41
C ASP A 256 12.12 -2.27 5.33
N PHE A 257 11.27 -1.25 5.15
CA PHE A 257 9.83 -1.43 5.03
C PHE A 257 9.47 -2.24 3.77
N MET A 258 10.10 -1.94 2.63
CA MET A 258 9.95 -2.71 1.40
C MET A 258 10.33 -4.17 1.64
N PHE A 259 11.54 -4.42 2.15
CA PHE A 259 12.06 -5.76 2.27
C PHE A 259 11.23 -6.60 3.23
N TRP A 260 11.02 -6.14 4.46
CA TRP A 260 10.32 -6.93 5.47
C TRP A 260 8.87 -7.21 5.06
N THR A 261 8.16 -6.21 4.52
CA THR A 261 6.79 -6.42 4.03
C THR A 261 6.77 -7.38 2.85
N ASN A 262 7.63 -7.22 1.82
CA ASN A 262 7.68 -8.14 0.68
C ASN A 262 8.13 -9.55 1.07
N LEU A 263 8.99 -9.69 2.07
CA LEU A 263 9.43 -10.99 2.57
C LEU A 263 8.26 -11.75 3.18
N PHE A 264 7.49 -11.11 4.06
CA PHE A 264 6.31 -11.74 4.64
C PHE A 264 5.18 -11.94 3.63
N MET A 265 5.05 -11.06 2.63
CA MET A 265 4.16 -11.30 1.48
C MET A 265 4.57 -12.57 0.72
N CYS A 266 5.86 -12.74 0.44
CA CYS A 266 6.39 -13.89 -0.27
C CYS A 266 6.18 -15.19 0.52
N ILE A 267 6.51 -15.20 1.81
CA ILE A 267 6.31 -16.36 2.69
C ILE A 267 4.82 -16.74 2.74
N THR A 268 3.96 -15.77 3.00
CA THR A 268 2.50 -16.00 3.07
C THR A 268 1.97 -16.53 1.74
N ALA A 269 2.33 -15.90 0.62
CA ALA A 269 1.88 -16.34 -0.70
C ALA A 269 2.38 -17.75 -1.03
N ALA A 270 3.64 -18.07 -0.72
CA ALA A 270 4.19 -19.39 -0.95
C ALA A 270 3.48 -20.48 -0.13
N VAL A 271 3.21 -20.21 1.15
CA VAL A 271 2.46 -21.13 2.03
C VAL A 271 1.05 -21.35 1.50
N VAL A 272 0.32 -20.29 1.15
CA VAL A 272 -1.06 -20.40 0.63
C VAL A 272 -1.07 -21.05 -0.75
N ALA A 273 -0.14 -20.70 -1.64
CA ALA A 273 -0.02 -21.30 -2.96
C ALA A 273 0.28 -22.81 -2.88
N THR A 274 1.11 -23.23 -1.93
CA THR A 274 1.42 -24.65 -1.72
C THR A 274 0.22 -25.38 -1.12
N GLY A 275 -0.42 -24.81 -0.09
CA GLY A 275 -1.59 -25.40 0.56
C GLY A 275 -2.79 -25.55 -0.38
N LEU A 276 -2.96 -24.64 -1.35
CA LEU A 276 -3.98 -24.71 -2.39
C LEU A 276 -3.55 -25.52 -3.62
N GLY A 277 -2.35 -26.11 -3.63
CA GLY A 277 -1.81 -26.85 -4.78
C GLY A 277 -1.50 -25.97 -6.01
N GLN A 278 -1.57 -24.65 -5.90
CA GLN A 278 -1.29 -23.72 -6.99
C GLN A 278 0.20 -23.63 -7.34
N PHE A 279 1.09 -23.89 -6.39
CA PHE A 279 2.53 -23.84 -6.66
C PHE A 279 2.99 -24.93 -7.64
N PRO A 280 2.79 -26.24 -7.36
CA PRO A 280 3.18 -27.29 -8.31
C PRO A 280 2.40 -27.18 -9.64
N THR A 281 1.10 -26.89 -9.58
CA THR A 281 0.27 -26.70 -10.78
C THR A 281 0.73 -25.50 -11.62
N GLY A 282 1.12 -24.41 -10.98
CA GLY A 282 1.61 -23.19 -11.64
C GLY A 282 2.93 -23.40 -12.34
N VAL A 283 3.86 -24.13 -11.70
CA VAL A 283 5.12 -24.52 -12.33
C VAL A 283 4.86 -25.42 -13.53
N ALA A 284 4.04 -26.46 -13.40
CA ALA A 284 3.70 -27.35 -14.50
C ALA A 284 3.06 -26.60 -15.68
N TYR A 285 2.12 -25.68 -15.40
CA TYR A 285 1.49 -24.86 -16.43
C TYR A 285 2.49 -23.96 -17.15
N CYS A 286 3.45 -23.37 -16.43
CA CYS A 286 4.50 -22.54 -17.02
C CYS A 286 5.47 -23.35 -17.89
N VAL A 287 5.82 -24.57 -17.49
CA VAL A 287 6.66 -25.47 -18.28
C VAL A 287 5.95 -25.88 -19.57
N GLN A 288 4.66 -26.19 -19.49
CA GLN A 288 3.84 -26.53 -20.66
C GLN A 288 3.58 -25.31 -21.58
N ASN A 289 3.64 -24.09 -21.04
CA ASN A 289 3.34 -22.85 -21.76
C ASN A 289 4.48 -21.83 -21.59
N PRO A 290 5.62 -21.97 -22.29
CA PRO A 290 6.75 -21.03 -22.14
C PRO A 290 6.39 -19.57 -22.46
N VAL A 291 5.35 -19.35 -23.28
CA VAL A 291 4.83 -18.01 -23.59
C VAL A 291 4.25 -17.31 -22.35
N ILE A 292 3.49 -18.02 -21.49
CA ILE A 292 2.96 -17.41 -20.25
C ILE A 292 4.09 -17.15 -19.26
N LEU A 293 5.08 -18.03 -19.20
CA LEU A 293 6.24 -17.85 -18.33
C LEU A 293 6.99 -16.55 -18.66
N ILE A 294 7.22 -16.25 -19.95
CA ILE A 294 7.84 -14.99 -20.37
C ILE A 294 7.00 -13.78 -19.93
N LYS A 295 5.67 -13.85 -20.05
CA LYS A 295 4.78 -12.79 -19.58
C LYS A 295 4.85 -12.60 -18.06
N ILE A 296 4.89 -13.69 -17.29
CA ILE A 296 5.02 -13.68 -15.83
C ILE A 296 6.37 -13.10 -15.40
N ILE A 297 7.47 -13.47 -16.07
CA ILE A 297 8.80 -12.92 -15.79
C ILE A 297 8.81 -11.42 -16.07
N LYS A 298 8.31 -10.99 -17.22
CA LYS A 298 8.17 -9.55 -17.54
C LYS A 298 7.33 -8.83 -16.49
N PHE A 299 6.22 -9.43 -16.04
CA PHE A 299 5.35 -8.88 -15.01
C PHE A 299 6.10 -8.70 -13.68
N CYS A 300 6.88 -9.69 -13.25
CA CYS A 300 7.65 -9.63 -12.01
C CYS A 300 8.76 -8.58 -12.07
N ILE A 301 9.52 -8.53 -13.18
CA ILE A 301 10.55 -7.51 -13.41
C ILE A 301 9.92 -6.12 -13.40
N CYS A 302 8.78 -5.96 -14.06
CA CYS A 302 8.07 -4.70 -14.13
C CYS A 302 7.58 -4.24 -12.75
N SER A 303 7.10 -5.17 -11.90
CA SER A 303 6.75 -4.89 -10.50
C SER A 303 7.98 -4.44 -9.71
N ALA A 304 9.09 -5.16 -9.81
CA ALA A 304 10.36 -4.86 -9.14
C ALA A 304 10.91 -3.47 -9.51
N VAL A 305 10.94 -3.15 -10.80
CA VAL A 305 11.35 -1.83 -11.31
C VAL A 305 10.38 -0.75 -10.81
N GLY A 306 9.08 -0.97 -10.92
CA GLY A 306 8.06 -0.03 -10.44
C GLY A 306 8.17 0.26 -8.94
N GLN A 307 8.37 -0.78 -8.12
CA GLN A 307 8.63 -0.63 -6.69
C GLN A 307 9.88 0.22 -6.44
N SER A 308 10.97 -0.03 -7.16
CA SER A 308 12.20 0.77 -7.05
C SER A 308 11.94 2.26 -7.26
N PHE A 309 11.15 2.64 -8.27
CA PHE A 309 10.78 4.04 -8.51
C PHE A 309 9.81 4.61 -7.47
N ILE A 310 8.90 3.80 -6.92
CA ILE A 310 8.06 4.20 -5.77
C ILE A 310 8.95 4.58 -4.59
N PHE A 311 9.92 3.73 -4.25
CA PHE A 311 10.82 4.00 -3.13
C PHE A 311 11.74 5.17 -3.39
N TYR A 312 12.29 5.29 -4.60
CA TYR A 312 13.05 6.47 -5.01
C TYR A 312 12.23 7.76 -4.83
N THR A 313 10.96 7.77 -5.24
CA THR A 313 10.09 8.94 -5.13
C THR A 313 9.75 9.26 -3.67
N ILE A 314 9.51 8.24 -2.84
CA ILE A 314 9.28 8.40 -1.39
C ILE A 314 10.52 8.98 -0.71
N ALA A 315 11.71 8.46 -1.03
CA ALA A 315 12.97 8.88 -0.43
C ALA A 315 13.42 10.28 -0.87
N THR A 316 13.09 10.69 -2.10
CA THR A 316 13.58 11.96 -2.68
C THR A 316 12.64 13.14 -2.43
N PHE A 317 11.32 12.90 -2.38
CA PHE A 317 10.33 13.99 -2.30
C PHE A 317 9.50 13.91 -1.02
N ASP A 318 8.57 12.94 -0.94
CA ASP A 318 7.71 12.64 0.21
C ASP A 318 6.66 11.57 -0.19
N PRO A 319 6.12 10.77 0.75
CA PRO A 319 5.01 9.85 0.48
C PRO A 319 3.76 10.45 -0.19
N LEU A 320 3.43 11.73 0.05
CA LEU A 320 2.30 12.41 -0.58
C LEU A 320 2.52 12.56 -2.10
N VAL A 321 3.71 12.95 -2.53
CA VAL A 321 4.04 13.06 -3.96
C VAL A 321 3.88 11.68 -4.62
N CYS A 322 4.43 10.64 -4.00
CA CYS A 322 4.26 9.27 -4.48
C CYS A 322 2.77 8.85 -4.54
N THR A 323 1.95 9.26 -3.57
CA THR A 323 0.50 8.97 -3.57
C THR A 323 -0.21 9.67 -4.74
N THR A 324 0.12 10.92 -5.03
CA THR A 324 -0.41 11.67 -6.18
C THR A 324 -0.01 11.01 -7.49
N VAL A 325 1.26 10.66 -7.67
CA VAL A 325 1.78 10.03 -8.89
C VAL A 325 1.16 8.65 -9.12
N THR A 326 1.05 7.83 -8.07
CA THR A 326 0.43 6.50 -8.21
C THR A 326 -1.07 6.56 -8.45
N THR A 327 -1.77 7.56 -7.92
CA THR A 327 -3.21 7.77 -8.12
C THR A 327 -3.51 8.23 -9.54
N THR A 328 -2.80 9.25 -10.02
CA THR A 328 -2.90 9.73 -11.41
C THR A 328 -2.56 8.63 -12.41
N ARG A 329 -1.48 7.87 -12.16
CA ARG A 329 -1.15 6.69 -12.96
C ARG A 329 -2.30 5.68 -13.06
N LYS A 330 -3.02 5.38 -11.97
CA LYS A 330 -4.15 4.42 -12.01
C LYS A 330 -5.22 4.87 -13.00
N ILE A 331 -5.53 6.16 -13.04
CA ILE A 331 -6.48 6.75 -13.99
C ILE A 331 -6.00 6.49 -15.43
N PHE A 332 -4.73 6.77 -15.72
CA PHE A 332 -4.13 6.46 -17.03
C PHE A 332 -4.12 4.96 -17.32
N SER A 333 -3.94 4.09 -16.32
CA SER A 333 -3.97 2.63 -16.50
C SER A 333 -5.35 2.15 -16.94
N VAL A 334 -6.42 2.75 -16.40
CA VAL A 334 -7.80 2.48 -16.80
C VAL A 334 -8.03 2.89 -18.25
N LEU A 335 -7.67 4.13 -18.62
CA LEU A 335 -7.82 4.64 -19.98
C LEU A 335 -7.01 3.81 -20.99
N LEU A 336 -5.76 3.50 -20.67
CA LEU A 336 -4.87 2.73 -21.54
C LEU A 336 -5.38 1.30 -21.76
N SER A 337 -5.89 0.64 -20.71
CA SER A 337 -6.51 -0.69 -20.84
C SER A 337 -7.71 -0.64 -21.78
N ILE A 338 -8.56 0.39 -21.69
CA ILE A 338 -9.72 0.55 -22.57
C ILE A 338 -9.31 0.69 -24.04
N PHE A 339 -8.36 1.58 -24.33
CA PHE A 339 -7.92 1.85 -25.70
C PHE A 339 -7.08 0.70 -26.30
N LEU A 340 -6.13 0.14 -25.55
CA LEU A 340 -5.22 -0.89 -26.08
C LEU A 340 -5.85 -2.28 -26.15
N LYS A 341 -6.78 -2.60 -25.25
CA LYS A 341 -7.44 -3.93 -25.23
C LYS A 341 -8.79 -3.93 -25.93
N GLY A 342 -9.17 -2.79 -26.54
CA GLY A 342 -10.38 -2.68 -27.35
C GLY A 342 -11.66 -2.92 -26.55
N HIS A 343 -11.70 -2.51 -25.27
CA HIS A 343 -12.93 -2.62 -24.49
C HIS A 343 -13.99 -1.68 -25.09
N SER A 344 -15.03 -2.24 -25.70
CA SER A 344 -16.18 -1.46 -26.17
C SER A 344 -16.96 -0.96 -24.96
N ILE A 345 -16.78 0.32 -24.63
CA ILE A 345 -17.47 0.96 -23.50
C ILE A 345 -18.58 1.86 -24.05
N SER A 346 -19.80 1.68 -23.57
CA SER A 346 -20.93 2.51 -23.97
C SER A 346 -20.83 3.91 -23.36
N MET A 347 -21.67 4.84 -23.83
CA MET A 347 -21.75 6.18 -23.23
C MET A 347 -22.04 6.14 -21.71
N ARG A 348 -22.75 5.09 -21.24
CA ARG A 348 -23.00 4.87 -19.81
C ARG A 348 -21.73 4.44 -19.07
N GLY A 349 -20.94 3.54 -19.65
CA GLY A 349 -19.66 3.16 -19.05
C GLY A 349 -18.67 4.33 -19.00
N TRP A 350 -18.66 5.20 -20.00
CA TRP A 350 -17.86 6.44 -19.98
C TRP A 350 -18.26 7.41 -18.87
N SER A 351 -19.56 7.60 -18.62
CA SER A 351 -20.02 8.41 -17.50
C SER A 351 -19.62 7.81 -16.15
N GLY A 352 -19.63 6.47 -16.02
CA GLY A 352 -19.13 5.76 -14.85
C GLY A 352 -17.63 5.98 -14.60
N ILE A 353 -16.79 5.91 -15.65
CA ILE A 353 -15.34 6.20 -15.56
C ILE A 353 -15.12 7.64 -15.12
N PHE A 354 -15.84 8.58 -15.74
CA PHE A 354 -15.72 10.00 -15.41
C PHE A 354 -16.08 10.27 -13.95
N LEU A 355 -17.21 9.74 -13.49
CA LEU A 355 -17.66 9.87 -12.10
C LEU A 355 -16.66 9.28 -11.10
N ALA A 356 -16.18 8.07 -11.35
CA ALA A 356 -15.19 7.42 -10.47
C ALA A 356 -13.88 8.21 -10.45
N THR A 357 -13.41 8.68 -11.61
CA THR A 357 -12.19 9.48 -11.74
C THR A 357 -12.31 10.79 -10.98
N LEU A 358 -13.44 11.50 -11.07
CA LEU A 358 -13.69 12.71 -10.28
C LEU A 358 -13.66 12.46 -8.77
N GLY A 359 -14.24 11.35 -8.32
CA GLY A 359 -14.17 10.92 -6.91
C GLY A 359 -12.72 10.73 -6.44
N ILE A 360 -11.91 10.01 -7.24
CA ILE A 360 -10.48 9.77 -6.97
C ILE A 360 -9.69 11.09 -6.94
N LEU A 361 -9.92 11.98 -7.92
CA LEU A 361 -9.23 13.27 -8.00
C LEU A 361 -9.61 14.18 -6.83
N SER A 362 -10.87 14.18 -6.41
CA SER A 362 -11.34 14.96 -5.27
C SER A 362 -10.72 14.48 -3.95
N ASP A 363 -10.57 13.17 -3.76
CA ASP A 363 -9.84 12.58 -2.62
C ASP A 363 -8.36 13.00 -2.62
N MET A 364 -7.68 12.81 -3.75
CA MET A 364 -6.28 13.20 -3.93
C MET A 364 -6.06 14.69 -3.64
N HIS A 365 -6.97 15.55 -4.11
CA HIS A 365 -6.93 16.97 -3.84
C HIS A 365 -7.05 17.27 -2.34
N LYS A 366 -7.98 16.60 -1.64
CA LYS A 366 -8.15 16.75 -0.18
C LYS A 366 -6.88 16.34 0.59
N LYS A 367 -6.25 15.22 0.24
CA LYS A 367 -4.99 14.77 0.87
C LYS A 367 -3.87 15.79 0.68
N THR A 368 -3.83 16.44 -0.48
CA THR A 368 -2.84 17.45 -0.81
C THR A 368 -3.07 18.76 -0.05
N THR A 369 -4.33 19.19 0.14
CA THR A 369 -4.66 20.42 0.86
C THR A 369 -4.51 20.28 2.38
N HIS A 370 -4.84 19.12 2.96
CA HIS A 370 -4.66 18.89 4.40
C HIS A 370 -3.20 18.93 4.86
N LYS A 371 -2.24 18.53 4.01
CA LYS A 371 -0.80 18.66 4.32
C LYS A 371 -0.34 20.12 4.43
N LYS A 372 -1.05 21.07 3.80
CA LYS A 372 -0.68 22.50 3.79
C LYS A 372 -1.17 23.29 5.02
N LYS A 373 -2.01 22.73 5.89
CA LYS A 373 -2.39 23.39 7.14
C LYS A 373 -1.41 22.96 8.24
N PRO A 374 -0.52 23.85 8.75
CA PRO A 374 0.17 23.56 9.99
C PRO A 374 -0.91 23.42 11.06
N THR A 375 -0.85 22.35 11.84
CA THR A 375 -1.55 22.28 13.12
C THR A 375 -1.10 23.48 13.92
N SER A 376 -1.97 24.48 14.07
CA SER A 376 -1.76 25.61 14.96
C SER A 376 -1.39 25.05 16.34
N PRO A 377 -0.30 25.53 16.98
CA PRO A 377 -0.09 25.25 18.39
C PRO A 377 -1.37 25.71 19.12
N LEU A 378 -1.93 24.81 19.94
CA LEU A 378 -2.99 25.17 20.88
C LEU A 378 -2.55 26.46 21.58
N ALA A 379 -3.34 27.51 21.42
CA ALA A 379 -3.17 28.74 22.16
C ALA A 379 -3.14 28.38 23.65
N SER A 380 -1.99 28.60 24.28
CA SER A 380 -1.89 28.71 25.72
C SER A 380 -2.75 29.88 26.14
N SER A 381 -4.01 29.64 26.51
CA SER A 381 -4.76 30.58 27.32
C SER A 381 -4.26 30.44 28.75
N ASN A 382 -3.25 31.26 29.07
CA ASN A 382 -3.08 31.77 30.42
C ASN A 382 -4.34 32.54 30.79
N LEU A 383 -5.00 32.14 31.88
CA LEU A 383 -5.47 33.00 32.97
C LEU A 383 -6.07 32.12 34.08
#